data_AF-A0A4Q2D2W7-F1
#
_entry.id   AF-A0A4Q2D2W7-F1
#
_cell.length_a   1.000
_cell.length_b   1.000
_cell.length_c   1.000
_cell.angle_alpha   90.00
_cell.angle_beta   90.00
_cell.angle_gamma   90.00
#
_symmetry.space_group_name_H-M   'P 1'
#
loop_
_entity.id
_entity.type
_entity.pdbx_description
1 polymer ?
#
loop_
_entity_poly.entity_id
_entity_poly.type
_entity_poly.pdbx_seq_one_letter_code
_entity_poly.pdbx_strand_id
1 'polypeptide(L)'
;MEEKTLDSLTILSLRREDGGTNLPFTAFDLFDGIYDLFGSIRYLTLTDIDLKRSGPYPLWEADEEYPDWKNERVHFKACTAGVIDAYSTHSPGVDQELVFEHCNFYGLEYALPRTPHLTLKNLNAKSLEIAIQEGDAIKMAFEDCPELTDKVILALLKEDPEDLLLKQPNLTDLRIHGCPRVSVKALKKVVSGRQKHHLATKEMWRDIYRSDEDCHAPPLTSLILSGKNRKSVSNAMRGWFEANLEEFLEC
;
A
#
# COMPACT_ATOMS: atom_id res chain seq x y z
N MET A 1 -30.68 7.07 14.88
CA MET A 1 -31.25 6.27 13.78
C MET A 1 -30.08 5.47 13.26
N GLU A 2 -30.05 4.16 13.52
CA GLU A 2 -28.93 3.32 13.03
C GLU A 2 -28.96 3.33 11.51
N GLU A 3 -27.93 3.91 10.90
CA GLU A 3 -27.67 3.81 9.48
C GLU A 3 -27.49 2.31 9.19
N LYS A 4 -28.38 1.73 8.38
CA LYS A 4 -28.28 0.32 8.01
C LYS A 4 -27.09 0.17 7.06
N THR A 5 -25.92 -0.10 7.62
CA THR A 5 -24.74 -0.47 6.85
C THR A 5 -24.87 -1.91 6.38
N LEU A 6 -24.49 -2.16 5.14
CA LEU A 6 -24.38 -3.52 4.61
C LEU A 6 -23.03 -4.08 5.05
N ASP A 7 -23.02 -5.16 5.83
CA ASP A 7 -21.76 -5.71 6.36
C ASP A 7 -20.76 -6.08 5.28
N SER A 8 -21.22 -6.69 4.17
CA SER A 8 -20.33 -7.05 3.08
C SER A 8 -21.02 -7.08 1.72
N LEU A 9 -20.26 -6.73 0.69
CA LEU A 9 -20.64 -6.87 -0.71
C LEU A 9 -19.51 -7.52 -1.48
N THR A 10 -19.82 -8.56 -2.25
CA THR A 10 -18.90 -9.16 -3.22
C THR A 10 -19.44 -8.94 -4.62
N ILE A 11 -18.65 -8.27 -5.46
CA ILE A 11 -18.90 -8.13 -6.88
C ILE A 11 -17.98 -9.09 -7.60
N LEU A 12 -18.55 -10.08 -8.28
CA LEU A 12 -17.80 -11.21 -8.84
C LEU A 12 -17.16 -10.93 -10.20
N SER A 13 -17.71 -9.98 -10.95
CA SER A 13 -17.22 -9.57 -12.26
C SER A 13 -17.88 -8.24 -12.62
N LEU A 14 -17.07 -7.28 -13.03
CA LEU A 14 -17.53 -6.07 -13.71
C LEU A 14 -16.73 -5.94 -15.01
N ARG A 15 -17.43 -6.16 -16.13
CA ARG A 15 -16.88 -6.18 -17.48
C ARG A 15 -17.87 -5.50 -18.42
N ARG A 16 -17.39 -5.09 -19.60
CA ARG A 16 -18.30 -4.65 -20.66
C ARG A 16 -19.17 -5.81 -21.14
N GLU A 17 -20.42 -5.51 -21.39
CA GLU A 17 -21.38 -6.45 -21.99
C GLU A 17 -20.97 -6.85 -23.43
N ASP A 18 -20.26 -5.98 -24.15
CA ASP A 18 -19.90 -6.17 -25.57
C ASP A 18 -18.47 -6.69 -25.82
N GLY A 19 -17.66 -6.92 -24.78
CA GLY A 19 -16.30 -7.44 -24.91
C GLY A 19 -15.31 -6.54 -25.67
N GLY A 20 -15.62 -5.25 -25.84
CA GLY A 20 -14.77 -4.30 -26.55
C GLY A 20 -13.40 -4.06 -25.89
N THR A 21 -12.39 -3.66 -26.67
CA THR A 21 -11.01 -3.41 -26.20
C THR A 21 -10.84 -2.15 -25.35
N ASN A 22 -11.85 -1.28 -25.32
CA ASN A 22 -11.85 -0.08 -24.49
C ASN A 22 -12.48 -0.41 -23.13
N LEU A 23 -11.62 -0.55 -22.12
CA LEU A 23 -12.00 -0.83 -20.74
C LEU A 23 -13.09 0.17 -20.26
N PRO A 24 -14.16 -0.31 -19.61
CA PRO A 24 -15.42 0.44 -19.46
C PRO A 24 -15.38 1.61 -18.48
N PHE A 25 -14.65 1.46 -17.39
CA PHE A 25 -14.66 2.39 -16.28
C PHE A 25 -13.27 2.43 -15.63
N THR A 26 -12.89 3.57 -15.09
CA THR A 26 -11.74 3.77 -14.20
C THR A 26 -12.08 3.29 -12.79
N ALA A 27 -11.09 3.20 -11.90
CA ALA A 27 -11.37 3.01 -10.47
C ALA A 27 -12.26 4.14 -9.93
N PHE A 28 -11.99 5.38 -10.38
CA PHE A 28 -12.78 6.55 -10.04
C PHE A 28 -14.26 6.37 -10.40
N ASP A 29 -14.57 6.00 -11.64
CA ASP A 29 -15.95 5.76 -12.09
C ASP A 29 -16.69 4.72 -11.22
N LEU A 30 -15.97 3.73 -10.68
CA LEU A 30 -16.53 2.74 -9.78
C LEU A 30 -16.88 3.36 -8.41
N PHE A 31 -15.99 4.17 -7.85
CA PHE A 31 -16.19 4.77 -6.52
C PHE A 31 -17.06 6.02 -6.53
N ASP A 32 -17.01 6.84 -7.58
CA ASP A 32 -17.79 8.08 -7.75
C ASP A 32 -19.25 7.79 -8.11
N GLY A 33 -19.48 6.90 -9.09
CA GLY A 33 -20.84 6.61 -9.58
C GLY A 33 -21.71 5.78 -8.63
N ILE A 34 -21.12 5.11 -7.64
CA ILE A 34 -21.80 4.18 -6.70
C ILE A 34 -21.50 4.60 -5.23
N TYR A 35 -21.01 5.82 -5.05
CA TYR A 35 -20.44 6.34 -3.80
C TYR A 35 -21.30 6.10 -2.55
N ASP A 36 -22.58 6.50 -2.57
CA ASP A 36 -23.47 6.36 -1.41
C ASP A 36 -23.68 4.89 -0.99
N LEU A 37 -23.67 3.97 -1.96
CA LEU A 37 -23.81 2.55 -1.69
C LEU A 37 -22.53 2.00 -1.06
N PHE A 38 -21.36 2.36 -1.59
CA PHE A 38 -20.07 1.87 -1.07
C PHE A 38 -19.70 2.47 0.27
N GLY A 39 -20.03 3.74 0.55
CA GLY A 39 -19.83 4.36 1.86
C GLY A 39 -20.61 3.68 3.00
N SER A 40 -21.68 2.94 2.68
CA SER A 40 -22.46 2.17 3.64
C SER A 40 -21.98 0.72 3.83
N ILE A 41 -20.98 0.28 3.07
CA ILE A 41 -20.49 -1.11 3.08
C ILE A 41 -19.25 -1.24 3.97
N ARG A 42 -19.24 -2.18 4.90
CA ARG A 42 -18.06 -2.39 5.76
C ARG A 42 -16.94 -3.14 5.02
N TYR A 43 -17.29 -4.19 4.29
CA TYR A 43 -16.34 -5.02 3.54
C TYR A 43 -16.71 -5.16 2.07
N LEU A 44 -15.90 -4.59 1.17
CA LEU A 44 -16.10 -4.67 -0.27
C LEU A 44 -15.07 -5.61 -0.90
N THR A 45 -15.53 -6.63 -1.62
CA THR A 45 -14.67 -7.49 -2.45
C THR A 45 -15.03 -7.33 -3.92
N LEU A 46 -14.04 -6.97 -4.71
CA LEU A 46 -14.11 -6.72 -6.14
C LEU A 46 -13.30 -7.80 -6.84
N THR A 47 -13.96 -8.71 -7.54
CA THR A 47 -13.31 -9.84 -8.21
C THR A 47 -13.40 -9.67 -9.72
N ASP A 48 -12.31 -9.99 -10.43
CA ASP A 48 -12.29 -10.13 -11.88
C ASP A 48 -12.82 -8.86 -12.60
N ILE A 49 -12.29 -7.72 -12.19
CA ILE A 49 -12.63 -6.40 -12.72
C ILE A 49 -11.55 -5.90 -13.66
N ASP A 50 -11.99 -5.40 -14.81
CA ASP A 50 -11.18 -4.78 -15.84
C ASP A 50 -11.26 -3.25 -15.75
N LEU A 51 -10.21 -2.60 -15.24
CA LEU A 51 -10.18 -1.13 -15.03
C LEU A 51 -9.38 -0.40 -16.11
N LYS A 52 -9.98 0.64 -16.68
CA LYS A 52 -9.31 1.56 -17.62
C LYS A 52 -8.16 2.29 -16.92
N ARG A 53 -7.05 2.49 -17.64
CA ARG A 53 -5.97 3.39 -17.22
C ARG A 53 -6.50 4.83 -17.17
N SER A 54 -6.50 5.45 -16.00
CA SER A 54 -6.58 6.90 -15.88
C SER A 54 -5.29 7.54 -16.42
N GLY A 55 -5.42 8.69 -17.08
CA GLY A 55 -4.26 9.52 -17.42
C GLY A 55 -3.58 10.06 -16.16
N PRO A 56 -2.33 10.54 -16.23
CA PRO A 56 -1.53 10.85 -15.05
C PRO A 56 -2.08 11.96 -14.14
N TYR A 57 -3.07 12.75 -14.57
CA TYR A 57 -3.71 13.77 -13.74
C TYR A 57 -5.10 14.09 -14.32
N PRO A 58 -6.22 13.77 -13.65
CA PRO A 58 -7.41 14.60 -13.85
C PRO A 58 -7.06 16.03 -13.40
N LEU A 59 -7.50 17.04 -14.16
CA LEU A 59 -7.30 18.45 -13.80
C LEU A 59 -8.11 18.75 -12.53
N TRP A 60 -7.43 18.92 -11.40
CA TRP A 60 -8.01 19.21 -10.10
C TRP A 60 -8.57 20.64 -10.01
N GLU A 61 -9.83 20.79 -9.61
CA GLU A 61 -10.30 22.02 -8.98
C GLU A 61 -10.14 21.83 -7.46
N ALA A 62 -9.41 22.73 -6.79
CA ALA A 62 -9.02 22.61 -5.38
C ALA A 62 -10.21 22.62 -4.38
N ASP A 63 -11.43 22.76 -4.89
CA ASP A 63 -12.65 23.04 -4.13
C ASP A 63 -13.63 21.85 -4.17
N GLU A 64 -13.30 20.73 -4.83
CA GLU A 64 -14.12 19.53 -4.81
C GLU A 64 -13.89 18.73 -3.52
N GLU A 65 -14.86 18.78 -2.60
CA GLU A 65 -14.93 17.89 -1.44
C GLU A 65 -15.20 16.46 -1.92
N TYR A 66 -14.13 15.68 -2.07
CA TYR A 66 -14.26 14.27 -2.42
C TYR A 66 -14.77 13.45 -1.26
N PRO A 67 -15.50 12.37 -1.57
CA PRO A 67 -16.38 11.78 -0.58
C PRO A 67 -15.66 10.76 0.33
N ASP A 68 -16.03 10.73 1.61
CA ASP A 68 -15.43 9.88 2.66
C ASP A 68 -15.48 8.37 2.36
N TRP A 69 -14.33 7.76 2.18
CA TRP A 69 -14.21 6.31 2.21
C TRP A 69 -14.35 5.77 3.64
N LYS A 70 -15.49 5.12 3.94
CA LYS A 70 -15.79 4.55 5.27
C LYS A 70 -15.61 3.03 5.34
N ASN A 71 -15.25 2.38 4.23
CA ASN A 71 -15.07 0.93 4.21
C ASN A 71 -13.91 0.53 5.12
N GLU A 72 -14.12 -0.45 6.00
CA GLU A 72 -13.03 -1.04 6.80
C GLU A 72 -12.11 -1.90 5.93
N ARG A 73 -12.63 -2.55 4.90
CA ARG A 73 -11.80 -3.29 3.94
C ARG A 73 -12.27 -3.15 2.52
N VAL A 74 -11.33 -2.90 1.62
CA VAL A 74 -11.51 -3.05 0.17
C VAL A 74 -10.54 -4.11 -0.34
N HIS A 75 -11.06 -5.15 -0.98
CA HIS A 75 -10.29 -6.28 -1.49
C HIS A 75 -10.48 -6.42 -3.00
N PHE A 76 -9.41 -6.16 -3.75
CA PHE A 76 -9.34 -6.41 -5.18
C PHE A 76 -8.75 -7.80 -5.42
N LYS A 77 -9.47 -8.66 -6.13
CA LYS A 77 -9.10 -10.06 -6.38
C LYS A 77 -9.11 -10.40 -7.87
N ALA A 78 -8.00 -10.90 -8.38
CA ALA A 78 -7.84 -11.28 -9.78
C ALA A 78 -8.20 -10.14 -10.76
N CYS A 79 -8.02 -8.89 -10.32
CA CYS A 79 -8.35 -7.73 -11.14
C CYS A 79 -7.22 -7.44 -12.12
N THR A 80 -7.61 -7.03 -13.32
CA THR A 80 -6.70 -6.49 -14.32
C THR A 80 -6.89 -4.97 -14.28
N ALA A 81 -5.96 -4.29 -13.61
CA ALA A 81 -6.11 -2.87 -13.35
C ALA A 81 -5.10 -2.04 -14.14
N GLY A 82 -5.60 -1.04 -14.87
CA GLY A 82 -4.85 0.19 -15.13
C GLY A 82 -4.60 0.97 -13.84
N VAL A 83 -4.01 2.16 -13.96
CA VAL A 83 -3.78 3.09 -12.82
C VAL A 83 -5.04 3.16 -11.95
N ILE A 84 -4.92 2.77 -10.68
CA ILE A 84 -5.98 2.94 -9.69
C ILE A 84 -5.73 4.30 -9.05
N ASP A 85 -6.58 5.25 -9.41
CA ASP A 85 -6.55 6.59 -8.86
C ASP A 85 -7.53 6.66 -7.68
N ALA A 86 -7.09 7.04 -6.49
CA ALA A 86 -7.98 7.14 -5.33
C ALA A 86 -7.53 8.27 -4.41
N TYR A 87 -8.22 9.41 -4.49
CA TYR A 87 -8.00 10.58 -3.66
C TYR A 87 -9.15 10.73 -2.66
N SER A 88 -8.84 10.55 -1.38
CA SER A 88 -9.65 11.03 -0.27
C SER A 88 -8.81 12.01 0.53
N THR A 89 -9.32 13.23 0.75
CA THR A 89 -8.70 14.26 1.60
C THR A 89 -8.75 13.90 3.09
N HIS A 90 -9.53 12.89 3.46
CA HIS A 90 -9.68 12.46 4.85
C HIS A 90 -8.67 11.39 5.25
N SER A 91 -8.14 11.56 6.47
CA SER A 91 -7.33 10.55 7.14
C SER A 91 -8.19 9.31 7.40
N PRO A 92 -7.81 8.13 6.91
CA PRO A 92 -8.51 6.90 7.23
C PRO A 92 -8.66 6.64 8.73
N GLY A 93 -9.72 5.90 9.06
CA GLY A 93 -9.84 5.26 10.35
C GLY A 93 -8.75 4.20 10.54
N VAL A 94 -8.29 4.01 11.79
CA VAL A 94 -7.15 3.15 12.19
C VAL A 94 -7.24 1.69 11.72
N ASP A 95 -8.45 1.21 11.41
CA ASP A 95 -8.71 -0.19 11.05
C ASP A 95 -8.94 -0.43 9.54
N GLN A 96 -8.74 0.58 8.70
CA GLN A 96 -8.95 0.43 7.26
C GLN A 96 -7.84 -0.38 6.59
N GLU A 97 -8.24 -1.32 5.74
CA GLU A 97 -7.35 -2.21 5.01
C GLU A 97 -7.64 -2.23 3.51
N LEU A 98 -6.58 -2.16 2.72
CA LEU A 98 -6.61 -2.32 1.27
C LEU A 98 -5.84 -3.58 0.87
N VAL A 99 -6.51 -4.49 0.18
CA VAL A 99 -5.94 -5.79 -0.21
C VAL A 99 -5.95 -5.95 -1.73
N PHE A 100 -4.81 -6.34 -2.29
CA PHE A 100 -4.67 -6.72 -3.69
C PHE A 100 -4.22 -8.18 -3.79
N GLU A 101 -5.08 -9.06 -4.28
CA GLU A 101 -4.82 -10.50 -4.41
C GLU A 101 -4.88 -10.94 -5.88
N HIS A 102 -3.84 -11.59 -6.40
CA HIS A 102 -3.80 -12.08 -7.79
C HIS A 102 -3.99 -10.99 -8.87
N CYS A 103 -3.70 -9.73 -8.55
CA CYS A 103 -3.90 -8.62 -9.47
C CYS A 103 -2.77 -8.45 -10.49
N ASN A 104 -3.14 -8.05 -11.71
CA ASN A 104 -2.23 -7.66 -12.78
C ASN A 104 -2.30 -6.14 -12.98
N PHE A 105 -1.28 -5.42 -12.50
CA PHE A 105 -1.18 -3.98 -12.71
C PHE A 105 -0.38 -3.69 -14.00
N TYR A 106 -0.70 -2.59 -14.66
CA TYR A 106 0.11 -2.02 -15.77
C TYR A 106 0.67 -0.62 -15.48
N GLY A 107 0.28 -0.04 -14.34
CA GLY A 107 0.64 1.26 -13.80
C GLY A 107 -0.16 1.46 -12.51
N LEU A 108 0.43 2.05 -11.48
CA LEU A 108 -0.20 2.19 -10.15
C LEU A 108 0.19 3.55 -9.55
N GLU A 109 -0.05 4.61 -10.31
CA GLU A 109 0.04 5.97 -9.78
C GLU A 109 -0.96 6.12 -8.63
N TYR A 110 -0.44 6.26 -7.42
CA TYR A 110 -1.23 6.43 -6.22
C TYR A 110 -0.78 7.69 -5.50
N ALA A 111 -1.77 8.44 -5.03
CA ALA A 111 -1.75 9.11 -3.73
C ALA A 111 -2.78 8.39 -2.86
N LEU A 112 -2.45 7.20 -2.35
CA LEU A 112 -3.41 6.49 -1.49
C LEU A 112 -3.76 7.40 -0.30
N PRO A 113 -5.03 7.46 0.15
CA PRO A 113 -5.33 8.01 1.48
C PRO A 113 -4.46 7.29 2.51
N ARG A 114 -4.16 7.90 3.68
CA ARG A 114 -3.19 7.40 4.70
C ARG A 114 -3.45 5.98 5.25
N THR A 115 -3.55 4.99 4.39
CA THR A 115 -4.26 3.72 4.62
C THR A 115 -3.52 2.97 5.71
N PRO A 116 -4.14 2.67 6.85
CA PRO A 116 -3.42 2.05 7.94
C PRO A 116 -2.76 0.76 7.48
N HIS A 117 -3.47 -0.09 6.73
CA HIS A 117 -2.99 -1.41 6.34
C HIS A 117 -3.08 -1.64 4.82
N LEU A 118 -1.94 -1.90 4.17
CA LEU A 118 -1.85 -2.29 2.76
C LEU A 118 -1.32 -3.73 2.63
N THR A 119 -2.09 -4.60 1.97
CA THR A 119 -1.73 -6.00 1.75
C THR A 119 -1.60 -6.30 0.25
N LEU A 120 -0.42 -6.74 -0.18
CA LEU A 120 -0.10 -7.15 -1.54
C LEU A 120 0.13 -8.66 -1.60
N LYS A 121 -0.73 -9.38 -2.31
CA LYS A 121 -0.79 -10.84 -2.27
C LYS A 121 -0.77 -11.48 -3.66
N ASN A 122 0.08 -12.49 -3.84
CA ASN A 122 0.19 -13.27 -5.08
C ASN A 122 0.33 -12.41 -6.36
N LEU A 123 1.11 -11.33 -6.28
CA LEU A 123 1.34 -10.42 -7.42
C LEU A 123 2.47 -10.93 -8.32
N ASN A 124 2.35 -10.67 -9.62
CA ASN A 124 3.41 -10.95 -10.61
C ASN A 124 4.53 -9.87 -10.58
N ALA A 125 5.66 -10.10 -11.23
CA ALA A 125 6.82 -9.20 -11.26
C ALA A 125 6.47 -7.82 -11.78
N LYS A 126 5.71 -7.73 -12.88
CA LYS A 126 5.31 -6.43 -13.45
C LYS A 126 4.47 -5.66 -12.43
N SER A 127 3.49 -6.31 -11.80
CA SER A 127 2.67 -5.73 -10.74
C SER A 127 3.49 -5.22 -9.55
N LEU A 128 4.58 -5.90 -9.20
CA LEU A 128 5.48 -5.52 -8.11
C LEU A 128 6.50 -4.45 -8.50
N GLU A 129 6.86 -4.37 -9.77
CA GLU A 129 7.75 -3.34 -10.34
C GLU A 129 7.02 -2.02 -10.58
N ILE A 130 5.69 -2.08 -10.69
CA ILE A 130 4.87 -0.91 -10.87
C ILE A 130 4.85 -0.09 -9.57
N ALA A 131 5.28 1.16 -9.72
CA ALA A 131 5.42 2.10 -8.62
C ALA A 131 4.08 2.32 -7.92
N ILE A 132 3.98 2.04 -6.61
CA ILE A 132 3.07 2.79 -5.74
C ILE A 132 3.74 4.15 -5.55
N GLN A 133 3.34 5.14 -6.35
CA GLN A 133 4.10 6.38 -6.46
C GLN A 133 4.15 7.13 -5.12
N GLU A 134 3.03 7.29 -4.42
CA GLU A 134 2.95 7.83 -3.07
C GLU A 134 1.82 7.12 -2.29
N GLY A 135 2.17 6.10 -1.52
CA GLY A 135 1.26 5.56 -0.51
C GLY A 135 1.66 6.10 0.85
N ASP A 136 0.69 6.28 1.74
CA ASP A 136 0.99 6.62 3.13
C ASP A 136 0.53 5.50 4.07
N ALA A 137 0.98 4.28 3.76
CA ALA A 137 0.63 3.12 4.56
C ALA A 137 1.44 3.07 5.85
N ILE A 138 0.73 2.85 6.97
CA ILE A 138 1.36 2.67 8.29
C ILE A 138 1.90 1.24 8.40
N LYS A 139 1.13 0.26 7.92
CA LYS A 139 1.48 -1.16 7.88
C LYS A 139 1.39 -1.68 6.47
N MET A 140 2.39 -2.47 6.09
CA MET A 140 2.44 -3.10 4.77
C MET A 140 2.74 -4.59 4.88
N ALA A 141 1.98 -5.41 4.13
CA ALA A 141 2.17 -6.84 4.06
C ALA A 141 2.40 -7.29 2.61
N PHE A 142 3.42 -8.11 2.40
CA PHE A 142 3.60 -8.88 1.17
C PHE A 142 3.35 -10.36 1.47
N GLU A 143 2.38 -10.96 0.80
CA GLU A 143 1.97 -12.35 1.02
C GLU A 143 2.09 -13.18 -0.25
N ASP A 144 2.87 -14.26 -0.20
CA ASP A 144 3.04 -15.22 -1.29
C ASP A 144 3.41 -14.54 -2.63
N CYS A 145 4.32 -13.56 -2.56
CA CYS A 145 4.84 -12.85 -3.74
C CYS A 145 6.20 -13.45 -4.16
N PRO A 146 6.24 -14.54 -4.97
CA PRO A 146 7.49 -15.22 -5.32
C PRO A 146 8.45 -14.39 -6.17
N GLU A 147 7.92 -13.36 -6.85
CA GLU A 147 8.66 -12.48 -7.74
C GLU A 147 9.15 -11.20 -7.03
N LEU A 148 8.81 -11.01 -5.75
CA LEU A 148 9.27 -9.89 -4.93
C LEU A 148 10.77 -9.97 -4.69
N THR A 149 11.53 -9.00 -5.19
CA THR A 149 12.99 -8.99 -5.11
C THR A 149 13.51 -7.97 -4.11
N ASP A 150 14.79 -8.13 -3.73
CA ASP A 150 15.51 -7.13 -2.94
C ASP A 150 15.44 -5.73 -3.56
N LYS A 151 15.49 -5.60 -4.89
CA LYS A 151 15.38 -4.30 -5.57
C LYS A 151 14.07 -3.58 -5.23
N VAL A 152 12.96 -4.31 -5.27
CA VAL A 152 11.63 -3.77 -4.97
C VAL A 152 11.51 -3.42 -3.47
N ILE A 153 11.97 -4.30 -2.58
CA ILE A 153 11.95 -4.03 -1.13
C ILE A 153 12.81 -2.83 -0.74
N LEU A 154 13.98 -2.68 -1.37
CA LEU A 154 14.88 -1.55 -1.11
C LEU A 154 14.27 -0.21 -1.54
N ALA A 155 13.23 -0.18 -2.36
CA ALA A 155 12.51 1.04 -2.69
C ALA A 155 11.86 1.70 -1.45
N LEU A 156 11.56 0.92 -0.41
CA LEU A 156 11.04 1.41 0.88
C LEU A 156 12.03 2.29 1.67
N LEU A 157 13.31 2.38 1.24
CA LEU A 157 14.36 3.18 1.88
C LEU A 157 14.28 4.67 1.58
N LYS A 158 13.87 5.01 0.35
CA LYS A 158 13.76 6.36 -0.19
C LYS A 158 14.93 7.31 0.17
N GLU A 159 16.11 7.09 -0.42
CA GLU A 159 17.26 8.01 -0.27
C GLU A 159 17.35 9.12 -1.35
N ASP A 160 16.59 9.15 -2.45
CA ASP A 160 16.61 10.30 -3.41
C ASP A 160 15.34 10.40 -4.29
N PRO A 161 14.98 11.61 -4.81
CA PRO A 161 13.64 11.94 -5.32
C PRO A 161 13.39 11.78 -6.83
N GLU A 162 14.33 11.28 -7.65
CA GLU A 162 14.15 11.35 -9.11
C GLU A 162 13.49 10.14 -9.79
N ASP A 163 13.47 8.95 -9.18
CA ASP A 163 12.89 7.76 -9.81
C ASP A 163 11.96 6.99 -8.86
N LEU A 164 10.69 7.40 -8.92
CA LEU A 164 9.53 6.93 -8.17
C LEU A 164 9.40 5.39 -8.15
N LEU A 165 9.70 4.78 -7.01
CA LEU A 165 9.38 3.39 -6.71
C LEU A 165 8.93 3.31 -5.24
N LEU A 166 7.68 2.88 -4.99
CA LEU A 166 7.13 2.43 -3.70
C LEU A 166 7.41 3.35 -2.47
N LYS A 167 7.08 4.64 -2.56
CA LYS A 167 7.23 5.58 -1.44
C LYS A 167 6.20 5.26 -0.35
N GLN A 168 6.65 4.91 0.85
CA GLN A 168 5.81 4.76 2.06
C GLN A 168 6.42 5.58 3.21
N PRO A 169 6.12 6.88 3.32
CA PRO A 169 6.77 7.75 4.28
C PRO A 169 6.39 7.37 5.71
N ASN A 170 5.13 7.06 6.01
CA ASN A 170 4.68 6.70 7.37
C ASN A 170 4.72 5.21 7.73
N LEU A 171 5.42 4.39 6.96
CA LEU A 171 5.56 2.96 7.24
C LEU A 171 6.29 2.69 8.56
N THR A 172 5.61 2.05 9.50
CA THR A 172 6.12 1.58 10.79
C THR A 172 6.16 0.06 10.88
N ASP A 173 5.27 -0.65 10.19
CA ASP A 173 5.14 -2.10 10.30
C ASP A 173 5.29 -2.79 8.94
N LEU A 174 6.17 -3.79 8.85
CA LEU A 174 6.39 -4.56 7.64
C LEU A 174 6.20 -6.06 7.89
N ARG A 175 5.35 -6.70 7.08
CA ARG A 175 5.17 -8.16 7.09
C ARG A 175 5.58 -8.76 5.75
N ILE A 176 6.41 -9.79 5.80
CA ILE A 176 6.87 -10.55 4.64
C ILE A 176 6.53 -12.02 4.83
N HIS A 177 5.50 -12.49 4.13
CA HIS A 177 5.04 -13.87 4.15
C HIS A 177 5.31 -14.54 2.79
N GLY A 178 5.99 -15.69 2.77
CA GLY A 178 6.08 -16.51 1.55
C GLY A 178 6.78 -15.83 0.36
N CYS A 179 7.74 -14.94 0.60
CA CYS A 179 8.49 -14.17 -0.40
C CYS A 179 9.95 -14.64 -0.50
N PRO A 180 10.25 -15.78 -1.14
CA PRO A 180 11.54 -16.49 -1.06
C PRO A 180 12.74 -15.75 -1.66
N ARG A 181 12.51 -14.71 -2.48
CA ARG A 181 13.56 -13.93 -3.15
C ARG A 181 14.01 -12.71 -2.34
N VAL A 182 13.28 -12.35 -1.28
CA VAL A 182 13.66 -11.28 -0.36
C VAL A 182 14.72 -11.79 0.60
N SER A 183 15.86 -11.10 0.63
CA SER A 183 16.97 -11.40 1.52
C SER A 183 16.83 -10.62 2.83
N VAL A 184 17.23 -11.28 3.91
CA VAL A 184 17.32 -10.68 5.24
C VAL A 184 18.27 -9.47 5.26
N LYS A 185 19.28 -9.46 4.37
CA LYS A 185 20.20 -8.33 4.21
C LYS A 185 19.49 -7.08 3.66
N ALA A 186 18.59 -7.25 2.69
CA ALA A 186 17.81 -6.13 2.17
C ALA A 186 16.86 -5.57 3.24
N LEU A 187 16.21 -6.44 4.01
CA LEU A 187 15.35 -6.04 5.12
C LEU A 187 16.12 -5.28 6.21
N LYS A 188 17.29 -5.77 6.61
CA LYS A 188 18.18 -5.03 7.52
C LYS A 188 18.54 -3.66 6.96
N LYS A 189 18.83 -3.56 5.66
CA LYS A 189 19.13 -2.28 5.01
C LYS A 189 17.93 -1.34 5.14
N VAL A 190 16.70 -1.80 4.82
CA VAL A 190 15.45 -1.03 5.00
C VAL A 190 15.31 -0.48 6.42
N VAL A 191 15.44 -1.34 7.43
CA VAL A 191 15.35 -0.93 8.85
C VAL A 191 16.39 0.15 9.18
N SER A 192 17.67 -0.11 8.89
CA SER A 192 18.75 0.82 9.20
C SER A 192 18.62 2.17 8.46
N GLY A 193 18.21 2.14 7.19
CA GLY A 193 18.04 3.36 6.41
C GLY A 193 16.91 4.23 6.94
N ARG A 194 15.74 3.64 7.25
CA ARG A 194 14.62 4.39 7.84
C ARG A 194 14.96 4.96 9.22
N GLN A 195 15.66 4.20 10.07
CA GLN A 195 16.15 4.70 11.35
C GLN A 195 17.13 5.87 11.20
N LYS A 196 18.08 5.78 10.25
CA LYS A 196 19.03 6.84 9.96
C LYS A 196 18.33 8.10 9.46
N HIS A 197 17.34 7.97 8.57
CA HIS A 197 16.53 9.09 8.11
C HIS A 197 15.75 9.75 9.24
N HIS A 198 15.16 8.96 10.13
CA HIS A 198 14.46 9.47 11.30
C HIS A 198 15.39 10.27 12.24
N LEU A 199 16.60 9.78 12.48
CA LEU A 199 17.60 10.49 13.30
C LEU A 199 18.09 11.77 12.62
N ALA A 200 18.44 11.71 11.34
CA ALA A 200 18.93 12.86 10.58
C ALA A 200 17.88 13.99 10.51
N THR A 201 16.61 13.64 10.29
CA THR A 201 15.51 14.61 10.34
C THR A 201 15.33 15.17 11.76
N LYS A 202 15.38 14.35 12.81
CA LYS A 202 15.29 14.81 14.20
C LYS A 202 16.44 15.74 14.64
N GLU A 203 17.62 15.59 14.05
CA GLU A 203 18.79 16.44 14.33
C GLU A 203 18.74 17.76 13.58
N MET A 204 18.43 17.74 12.27
CA MET A 204 18.38 18.95 11.42
C MET A 204 17.35 19.98 11.91
N TRP A 205 16.24 19.53 12.49
CA TRP A 205 15.16 20.39 12.95
C TRP A 205 15.24 20.79 14.43
N ARG A 206 16.26 20.29 15.18
CA ARG A 206 16.55 20.83 16.53
C ARG A 206 17.06 22.28 16.48
N ASP A 207 17.57 22.70 15.32
CA ASP A 207 18.17 24.03 15.10
C ASP A 207 17.21 25.04 14.44
N ILE A 208 16.01 24.62 14.01
CA ILE A 208 15.04 25.47 13.30
C ILE A 208 13.66 25.33 13.96
N TYR A 209 13.21 26.36 14.68
CA TYR A 209 11.93 26.34 15.40
C TYR A 209 10.71 26.26 14.46
N ARG A 210 9.86 25.25 14.72
CA ARG A 210 8.39 25.15 14.53
C ARG A 210 7.75 25.97 13.39
N SER A 211 7.54 25.31 12.25
CA SER A 211 6.26 25.37 11.54
C SER A 211 6.06 24.10 10.73
N ASP A 212 4.83 23.61 10.80
CA ASP A 212 4.21 22.54 10.04
C ASP A 212 4.50 21.10 10.50
N GLU A 213 3.44 20.52 11.07
CA GLU A 213 3.24 19.09 11.25
C GLU A 213 3.47 18.35 9.91
N ASP A 214 3.84 17.07 9.99
CA ASP A 214 3.74 16.10 8.88
C ASP A 214 4.89 15.93 7.88
N CYS A 215 6.17 15.96 8.28
CA CYS A 215 7.27 15.52 7.40
C CYS A 215 8.31 14.58 8.04
N HIS A 216 7.96 13.88 9.12
CA HIS A 216 8.84 12.87 9.71
C HIS A 216 8.47 11.48 9.22
N ALA A 217 9.31 10.86 8.38
CA ALA A 217 9.22 9.42 8.17
C ALA A 217 9.57 8.71 9.49
N PRO A 218 8.62 8.02 10.15
CA PRO A 218 8.90 7.26 11.35
C PRO A 218 9.87 6.10 11.05
N PRO A 219 10.63 5.66 12.07
CA PRO A 219 11.41 4.44 11.93
C PRO A 219 10.47 3.24 11.77
N LEU A 220 10.97 2.16 11.16
CA LEU A 220 10.27 0.89 11.22
C LEU A 220 10.34 0.37 12.66
N THR A 221 9.21 0.02 13.25
CA THR A 221 9.08 -0.49 14.62
C THR A 221 8.82 -1.99 14.65
N SER A 222 8.09 -2.53 13.66
CA SER A 222 7.74 -3.96 13.58
C SER A 222 8.19 -4.60 12.27
N LEU A 223 8.74 -5.82 12.37
CA LEU A 223 9.05 -6.69 11.23
C LEU A 223 8.61 -8.13 11.51
N ILE A 224 7.68 -8.64 10.71
CA ILE A 224 7.19 -10.02 10.79
C ILE A 224 7.63 -10.79 9.55
N LEU A 225 8.40 -11.85 9.76
CA LEU A 225 8.86 -12.77 8.71
C LEU A 225 8.18 -14.11 8.89
N SER A 226 7.47 -14.58 7.87
CA SER A 226 6.80 -15.87 7.95
C SER A 226 6.70 -16.60 6.61
N GLY A 227 6.26 -17.85 6.66
CA GLY A 227 6.19 -18.71 5.47
C GLY A 227 7.59 -19.10 4.99
N LYS A 228 7.67 -19.94 3.95
CA LYS A 228 8.96 -20.49 3.47
C LYS A 228 9.82 -19.44 2.73
N ASN A 229 10.17 -18.35 3.39
CA ASN A 229 11.31 -17.51 3.05
C ASN A 229 12.55 -18.42 3.21
N ARG A 230 13.08 -18.94 2.09
CA ARG A 230 14.03 -20.08 2.04
C ARG A 230 15.36 -19.89 2.79
N LYS A 231 15.53 -18.83 3.57
CA LYS A 231 16.74 -18.52 4.35
C LYS A 231 16.32 -18.24 5.79
N SER A 232 16.57 -19.19 6.68
CA SER A 232 16.50 -18.97 8.13
C SER A 232 17.35 -17.75 8.50
N VAL A 233 16.80 -16.85 9.31
CA VAL A 233 17.57 -15.71 9.84
C VAL A 233 18.65 -16.28 10.76
N SER A 234 19.91 -15.90 10.55
CA SER A 234 20.98 -16.35 11.46
C SER A 234 20.80 -15.75 12.84
N ASN A 235 21.23 -16.44 13.91
CA ASN A 235 21.10 -15.93 15.29
C ASN A 235 21.69 -14.52 15.47
N ALA A 236 22.83 -14.24 14.81
CA ALA A 236 23.44 -12.92 14.84
C ALA A 236 22.55 -11.84 14.19
N MET A 237 21.83 -12.20 13.12
CA MET A 237 20.93 -11.28 12.44
C MET A 237 19.62 -11.11 13.20
N ARG A 238 19.10 -12.18 13.79
CA ARG A 238 17.94 -12.16 14.69
C ARG A 238 18.19 -11.22 15.87
N GLY A 239 19.30 -11.42 16.59
CA GLY A 239 19.68 -10.55 17.71
C GLY A 239 19.92 -9.10 17.29
N TRP A 240 20.31 -8.85 16.03
CA TRP A 240 20.35 -7.49 15.51
C TRP A 240 18.94 -6.89 15.35
N PHE A 241 17.98 -7.61 14.78
CA PHE A 241 16.60 -7.11 14.65
C PHE A 241 15.93 -6.88 16.01
N GLU A 242 16.05 -7.83 16.93
CA GLU A 242 15.51 -7.72 18.30
C GLU A 242 16.09 -6.50 19.06
N ALA A 243 17.31 -6.07 18.73
CA ALA A 243 17.92 -4.88 19.32
C ALA A 243 17.55 -3.56 18.63
N ASN A 244 16.96 -3.61 17.43
CA ASN A 244 16.69 -2.43 16.59
C ASN A 244 15.20 -2.21 16.30
N LEU A 245 14.34 -3.18 16.61
CA LEU A 245 12.90 -3.11 16.42
C LEU A 245 12.19 -3.29 17.76
N GLU A 246 11.01 -2.71 17.89
CA GLU A 246 10.14 -2.96 19.05
C GLU A 246 9.54 -4.36 18.97
N GLU A 247 9.24 -4.82 17.74
CA GLU A 247 8.72 -6.15 17.48
C GLU A 247 9.48 -6.80 16.32
N PHE A 248 10.01 -7.99 16.57
CA PHE A 248 10.55 -8.87 15.54
C PHE A 248 10.02 -10.28 15.75
N LEU A 249 9.32 -10.80 14.75
CA LEU A 249 8.77 -12.16 14.77
C LEU A 249 9.23 -12.95 13.54
N GLU A 250 9.69 -14.18 13.77
CA GLU A 250 10.02 -15.15 12.73
C GLU A 250 9.18 -16.42 12.97
N CYS A 251 8.23 -16.70 12.07
CA CYS A 251 7.21 -17.75 12.24
C CYS A 251 7.17 -18.77 11.08
#